data_AF-A0AAW5KD04-F1
#
_entry.id   AF-A0AAW5KD04-F1
#
_cell.length_a   1.000
_cell.length_b   1.000
_cell.length_c   1.000
_cell.angle_alpha   90.00
_cell.angle_beta   90.00
_cell.angle_gamma   90.00
#
_symmetry.space_group_name_H-M   'P 1'
#
loop_
_entity.id
_entity.type
_entity.pdbx_description
1 polymer ?
#
loop_
_entity_poly.entity_id
_entity_poly.type
_entity_poly.pdbx_seq_one_letter_code
_entity_poly.pdbx_strand_id
1 'polypeptide(L)'
;LRDPTRQVLAITAVAGNVELPLAVKNALLSVERAGPYRPPVYVGAAGPLLCELETADQIHGADGMGDLGTLGEPTLAPTPGHGADTLARYAGEGDGEVVLLTLGP
;
A
#
# COMPACT_ATOMS: atom_id res chain seq x y z
N LEU A 1 3.80 -9.39 7.38
CA LEU A 1 3.96 -10.42 6.32
C LEU A 1 4.66 -11.69 6.80
N ARG A 2 5.52 -11.65 7.83
CA ARG A 2 6.23 -12.84 8.33
C ARG A 2 5.52 -13.59 9.45
N ASP A 3 4.42 -13.04 10.00
CA ASP A 3 3.60 -13.74 10.98
C ASP A 3 2.87 -14.91 10.30
N PRO A 4 3.13 -16.17 10.67
CA PRO A 4 2.54 -17.33 10.01
C PRO A 4 1.07 -17.56 10.37
N THR A 5 0.56 -16.89 11.41
CA THR A 5 -0.84 -17.05 11.87
C THR A 5 -1.82 -16.16 11.12
N ARG A 6 -1.32 -15.25 10.28
CA ARG A 6 -2.12 -14.27 9.54
C ARG A 6 -1.70 -14.24 8.09
N GLN A 7 -2.69 -14.12 7.20
CA GLN A 7 -2.43 -13.95 5.78
C GLN A 7 -2.93 -12.58 5.32
N VAL A 8 -2.03 -11.78 4.75
CA VAL A 8 -2.41 -10.54 4.09
C VAL A 8 -2.91 -10.88 2.70
N LEU A 9 -4.20 -10.66 2.44
CA LEU A 9 -4.84 -10.99 1.16
C LEU A 9 -4.47 -9.98 0.05
N ALA A 10 -4.37 -8.70 0.40
CA ALA A 10 -3.96 -7.62 -0.48
C ALA A 10 -3.45 -6.43 0.33
N ILE A 11 -2.67 -5.57 -0.33
CA ILE A 11 -2.29 -4.24 0.16
C ILE A 11 -2.84 -3.23 -0.84
N THR A 12 -3.51 -2.19 -0.37
CA THR A 12 -3.98 -1.07 -1.19
C THR A 12 -3.25 0.19 -0.75
N ALA A 13 -2.51 0.82 -1.66
CA ALA A 13 -1.77 2.05 -1.36
C ALA A 13 -2.58 3.28 -1.77
N VAL A 14 -2.61 4.31 -0.91
CA VAL A 14 -3.31 5.58 -1.10
C VAL A 14 -2.34 6.73 -0.87
N ALA A 15 -2.64 7.91 -1.40
CA ALA A 15 -1.92 9.14 -1.05
C ALA A 15 -2.19 9.54 0.41
N GLY A 16 -1.21 10.19 1.05
CA GLY A 16 -1.34 10.62 2.44
C GLY A 16 0.01 11.11 2.96
N ASN A 17 0.76 10.25 3.65
CA ASN A 17 2.11 10.59 4.11
C ASN A 17 3.00 11.12 2.97
N VAL A 18 2.82 10.56 1.78
CA VAL A 18 3.45 10.96 0.54
C VAL A 18 2.45 10.86 -0.61
N GLU A 19 2.81 11.43 -1.75
CA GLU A 19 2.09 11.27 -3.01
C GLU A 19 1.92 9.80 -3.41
N LEU A 20 0.81 9.48 -4.06
CA LEU A 20 0.44 8.11 -4.40
C LEU A 20 1.54 7.31 -5.13
N PRO A 21 2.27 7.84 -6.14
CA PRO A 21 3.32 7.08 -6.81
C PRO A 21 4.39 6.57 -5.85
N LEU A 22 4.76 7.39 -4.86
CA LEU A 22 5.76 7.05 -3.86
C LEU A 22 5.20 6.07 -2.81
N ALA A 23 3.94 6.23 -2.40
CA ALA A 23 3.26 5.28 -1.53
C ALA A 23 3.20 3.86 -2.16
N VAL A 24 2.86 3.77 -3.45
CA VAL A 24 2.84 2.50 -4.20
C VAL A 24 4.25 1.90 -4.28
N LYS A 25 5.25 2.71 -4.64
CA LYS A 25 6.67 2.28 -4.66
C LYS A 25 7.10 1.71 -3.30
N ASN A 26 6.79 2.41 -2.21
CA ASN A 26 7.18 2.02 -0.86
C ASN A 26 6.48 0.73 -0.41
N ALA A 27 5.21 0.53 -0.78
CA ALA A 27 4.47 -0.70 -0.54
C ALA A 27 5.11 -1.90 -1.27
N LEU A 28 5.48 -1.74 -2.54
CA LEU A 28 6.15 -2.78 -3.33
C LEU A 28 7.53 -3.14 -2.76
N LEU A 29 8.35 -2.13 -2.46
CA LEU A 29 9.66 -2.33 -1.81
C LEU A 29 9.52 -3.06 -0.48
N SER A 30 8.53 -2.68 0.33
CA SER A 30 8.25 -3.34 1.61
C SER A 30 7.88 -4.81 1.42
N VAL A 31 7.03 -5.12 0.44
CA VAL A 31 6.66 -6.50 0.08
C VAL A 31 7.87 -7.32 -0.39
N GLU A 32 8.77 -6.75 -1.20
CA GLU A 32 10.00 -7.40 -1.64
C GLU A 32 10.96 -7.70 -0.47
N ARG A 33 11.18 -6.71 0.39
CA ARG A 33 12.09 -6.81 1.54
C ARG A 33 11.54 -7.74 2.64
N ALA A 34 10.22 -7.90 2.72
CA ALA A 34 9.57 -8.61 3.82
C ALA A 34 9.72 -10.14 3.81
N GLY A 35 10.31 -10.78 2.80
CA GLY A 35 10.53 -12.24 2.82
C GLY A 35 10.32 -12.88 1.45
N PRO A 36 9.75 -14.09 1.33
CA PRO A 36 9.37 -14.70 0.05
C PRO A 36 7.87 -14.56 -0.29
N TYR A 37 6.99 -14.34 0.69
CA TYR A 37 5.56 -14.12 0.45
C TYR A 37 5.33 -12.73 -0.17
N ARG A 38 4.48 -12.67 -1.21
CA ARG A 38 4.23 -11.48 -2.03
C ARG A 38 2.73 -11.25 -2.21
N PRO A 39 2.04 -10.61 -1.25
CA PRO A 39 0.64 -10.24 -1.47
C PRO A 39 0.55 -9.21 -2.61
N PRO A 40 -0.55 -9.20 -3.37
CA PRO A 40 -0.76 -8.21 -4.42
C PRO A 40 -0.87 -6.81 -3.82
N VAL A 41 -0.27 -5.83 -4.50
CA VAL A 41 -0.33 -4.41 -4.17
C VAL A 41 -1.18 -3.71 -5.22
N TYR A 42 -2.25 -3.03 -4.82
CA TYR A 42 -3.12 -2.29 -5.72
C TYR A 42 -2.97 -0.79 -5.52
N VAL A 43 -3.11 -0.04 -6.61
CA VAL A 43 -3.15 1.42 -6.58
C VAL A 43 -4.54 1.87 -6.15
N GLY A 44 -4.61 2.69 -5.11
CA GLY A 44 -5.84 3.30 -4.61
C GLY A 44 -5.97 4.76 -5.00
N ALA A 45 -6.63 5.54 -4.15
CA ALA A 45 -6.92 6.94 -4.38
C ALA A 45 -5.65 7.80 -4.37
N ALA A 46 -5.56 8.74 -5.32
CA ALA A 46 -4.46 9.69 -5.45
C ALA A 46 -4.59 10.93 -4.55
N GLY A 47 -5.70 11.08 -3.85
CA GLY A 47 -5.95 12.19 -2.94
C GLY A 47 -7.32 12.09 -2.27
N PRO A 48 -7.62 13.04 -1.37
CA PRO A 48 -8.87 13.06 -0.62
C PRO A 48 -10.09 13.29 -1.52
N LEU A 49 -11.27 12.91 -1.04
CA LEU A 49 -12.52 13.08 -1.80
C LEU A 49 -12.98 14.54 -1.91
N LEU A 50 -12.69 15.36 -0.89
CA LEU A 50 -13.34 16.68 -0.71
C LEU A 50 -12.38 17.83 -0.44
N CYS A 51 -11.09 17.55 -0.28
CA CYS A 51 -10.08 18.58 -0.01
C CYS A 51 -8.82 18.32 -0.84
N GLU A 52 -7.95 19.33 -0.90
CA GLU A 52 -6.63 19.17 -1.49
C GLU A 52 -5.80 18.19 -0.66
N LEU A 53 -4.91 17.47 -1.34
CA LEU A 53 -3.96 16.58 -0.67
C LEU A 53 -2.89 17.43 0.01
N GLU A 54 -2.70 17.19 1.31
CA GLU A 54 -1.54 17.67 2.06
C GLU A 54 -0.71 16.47 2.49
N THR A 55 0.59 16.46 2.15
CA THR A 55 1.50 15.38 2.48
C THR A 55 2.24 15.62 3.80
N ALA A 56 2.89 14.56 4.29
CA ALA A 56 3.69 14.59 5.51
C ALA A 56 5.17 14.21 5.25
N ASP A 57 5.69 14.48 4.06
CA ASP A 57 7.06 14.19 3.65
C ASP A 57 8.10 14.93 4.51
N GLN A 58 7.77 16.08 5.10
CA GLN A 58 8.60 16.73 6.11
C GLN A 58 8.81 15.92 7.40
N ILE A 59 7.92 14.96 7.70
CA ILE A 59 8.03 14.03 8.84
C ILE A 59 8.62 12.69 8.39
N HIS A 60 8.18 12.20 7.23
CA HIS A 60 8.51 10.86 6.75
C HIS A 60 9.72 10.80 5.82
N GLY A 61 10.32 11.94 5.49
CA GLY A 61 11.35 12.09 4.48
C GLY A 61 10.76 12.29 3.08
N ALA A 62 11.56 12.84 2.18
CA ALA A 62 11.18 13.04 0.77
C ALA A 62 10.87 11.71 0.06
N ASP A 63 11.46 10.60 0.52
CA ASP A 63 11.14 9.24 0.04
C ASP A 63 9.99 8.55 0.80
N GLY A 64 9.43 9.18 1.84
CA GLY A 64 8.39 8.62 2.71
C GLY A 64 8.84 7.45 3.60
N MET A 65 10.14 7.18 3.64
CA MET A 65 10.79 6.05 4.31
C MET A 65 12.05 6.48 5.08
N GLY A 66 12.15 7.76 5.46
CA GLY A 66 13.22 8.30 6.29
C GLY A 66 14.49 8.70 5.53
N ASP A 67 14.41 8.89 4.21
CA ASP A 67 15.50 9.33 3.34
C ASP A 67 16.74 8.43 3.42
N LEU A 68 16.51 7.11 3.44
CA LEU A 68 17.56 6.11 3.65
C LEU A 68 18.59 6.05 2.51
N GLY A 69 18.29 6.62 1.34
CA GLY A 69 19.19 6.70 0.17
C GLY A 69 19.57 5.35 -0.47
N THR A 70 19.08 4.24 0.07
CA THR A 70 19.51 2.87 -0.24
C THR A 70 18.36 1.94 -0.62
N LEU A 71 17.16 2.50 -0.81
CA LEU A 71 15.95 1.72 -1.06
C LEU A 71 15.87 1.19 -2.50
N GLY A 72 16.39 1.94 -3.47
CA GLY A 72 16.38 1.56 -4.89
C GLY A 72 15.00 1.61 -5.52
N GLU A 73 14.81 0.85 -6.61
CA GLU A 73 13.52 0.65 -7.26
C GLU A 73 13.00 -0.78 -7.00
N PRO A 74 11.68 -0.97 -6.84
CA PRO A 74 11.10 -2.30 -6.75
C PRO A 74 11.22 -3.03 -8.10
N THR A 75 11.38 -4.35 -8.01
CA THR A 75 11.29 -5.27 -9.16
C THR A 75 9.85 -5.71 -9.45
N LEU A 76 8.95 -5.57 -8.47
CA LEU A 76 7.52 -5.84 -8.59
C LEU A 76 6.79 -4.66 -9.23
N ALA A 77 5.66 -4.97 -9.87
CA ALA A 77 4.70 -4.00 -10.36
C ALA A 77 3.40 -4.07 -9.53
N PRO A 78 2.64 -2.98 -9.43
CA PRO A 78 1.31 -3.03 -8.84
C PRO A 78 0.40 -3.95 -9.68
N THR A 79 -0.49 -4.65 -9.00
CA THR A 79 -1.51 -5.49 -9.64
C THR A 79 -2.55 -4.60 -10.32
N PRO A 80 -3.01 -4.94 -11.54
CA PRO A 80 -4.03 -4.17 -12.24
C PRO A 80 -5.34 -4.06 -11.45
N GLY A 81 -6.04 -2.93 -11.60
CA GLY A 81 -7.29 -2.63 -10.92
C GLY A 81 -7.11 -1.61 -9.79
N HIS A 82 -8.23 -1.06 -9.31
CA HIS A 82 -8.24 -0.06 -8.25
C HIS A 82 -8.41 -0.71 -6.87
N GLY A 83 -7.71 -0.17 -5.87
CA GLY A 83 -7.74 -0.70 -4.50
C GLY A 83 -9.14 -0.80 -3.92
N ALA A 84 -10.00 0.22 -4.14
CA ALA A 84 -11.37 0.21 -3.64
C ALA A 84 -12.22 -0.92 -4.25
N ASP A 85 -12.09 -1.17 -5.55
CA ASP A 85 -12.81 -2.24 -6.25
C ASP A 85 -12.36 -3.61 -5.74
N THR A 86 -11.06 -3.77 -5.49
CA THR A 86 -10.49 -4.98 -4.90
C THR A 86 -11.01 -5.22 -3.48
N LEU A 87 -11.11 -4.18 -2.65
CA LEU A 87 -11.68 -4.31 -1.31
C LEU A 87 -13.16 -4.73 -1.36
N ALA A 88 -13.96 -4.10 -2.23
CA ALA A 88 -15.36 -4.46 -2.43
C ALA A 88 -15.49 -5.91 -2.93
N ARG A 89 -14.61 -6.32 -3.85
CA ARG A 89 -14.54 -7.70 -4.34
C ARG A 89 -14.24 -8.70 -3.21
N TYR A 90 -13.21 -8.47 -2.39
CA TYR A 90 -12.91 -9.36 -1.26
C TYR A 90 -14.03 -9.41 -0.23
N ALA A 91 -14.72 -8.30 0.01
CA ALA A 91 -15.88 -8.26 0.90
C ALA A 91 -17.09 -9.03 0.34
N GLY A 92 -17.27 -9.06 -0.98
CA GLY A 92 -18.41 -9.72 -1.64
C GLY A 92 -18.18 -11.18 -2.02
N GLU A 93 -16.94 -11.59 -2.29
CA GLU A 93 -16.59 -12.95 -2.76
C GLU A 93 -16.22 -13.93 -1.62
N GLY A 94 -16.06 -13.46 -0.38
CA GLY A 94 -15.51 -14.27 0.71
C GLY A 94 -16.54 -15.14 1.43
N ASP A 95 -16.22 -16.43 1.60
CA ASP A 95 -16.90 -17.36 2.53
C ASP A 95 -16.44 -17.19 4.01
N GLY A 96 -15.85 -16.04 4.36
CA GLY A 96 -15.24 -15.81 5.68
C GLY A 96 -14.99 -14.33 6.02
N GLU A 97 -14.52 -14.08 7.25
CA GLU A 97 -14.30 -12.73 7.76
C GLU A 97 -13.02 -12.10 7.17
N VAL A 98 -13.18 -10.97 6.49
CA VAL A 98 -12.07 -10.13 6.02
C VAL A 98 -11.88 -8.98 7.01
N VAL A 99 -10.69 -8.89 7.60
CA VAL A 99 -10.32 -7.78 8.48
C VAL A 99 -9.61 -6.70 7.67
N LEU A 100 -10.16 -5.49 7.68
CA LEU A 100 -9.53 -4.32 7.07
C LEU A 100 -8.62 -3.61 8.09
N LEU A 101 -7.35 -3.44 7.74
CA LEU A 101 -6.38 -2.67 8.51
C LEU A 101 -6.04 -1.37 7.76
N THR A 102 -6.71 -0.27 8.11
CA THR A 102 -6.53 1.05 7.48
C THR A 102 -5.45 1.86 8.19
N LEU A 103 -4.30 2.03 7.52
CA LEU A 103 -3.12 2.72 8.08
C LEU A 103 -2.85 4.08 7.41
N GLY A 104 -3.78 4.55 6.58
CA GLY A 104 -3.72 5.79 5.80
C GLY A 104 -5.09 6.18 5.22
N PRO A 105 -5.20 7.31 4.49
CA PRO A 105 -6.46 8.04 4.27
C PRO A 105 -7.09 7.93 2.87
#